data_AF-A0A1A8V6N3-F1
#
_entry.id   AF-A0A1A8V6N3-F1
#
_cell.length_a   1.000
_cell.length_b   1.000
_cell.length_c   1.000
_cell.angle_alpha   90.00
_cell.angle_beta   90.00
_cell.angle_gamma   90.00
#
_symmetry.space_group_name_H-M   'P 1'
#
loop_
_entity.id
_entity.type
_entity.pdbx_description
1 polymer ?
#
loop_
_entity_poly.entity_id
_entity_poly.type
_entity_poly.pdbx_seq_one_letter_code
_entity_poly.pdbx_strand_id
1 'polypeptide(L)' 'QNLEILNFRNGSIVVNSRMRFGKPVPKEVTNIIYLILEDFANNAYQTMNLAIDKHSLDVESGDRADP' A
#
# COMPACT_ATOMS: atom_id res chain seq x y z
N GLN A 1 6.25 0.38 -12.31
CA GLN A 1 5.79 -0.99 -11.98
C GLN A 1 4.28 -0.96 -11.93
N ASN A 2 3.63 -2.05 -12.34
CA ASN A 2 2.17 -2.14 -12.34
C ASN A 2 1.69 -2.61 -10.97
N LEU A 3 0.45 -2.27 -10.63
CA LEU A 3 -0.25 -2.90 -9.53
C LEU A 3 -0.57 -4.35 -9.91
N GLU A 4 -0.32 -5.26 -8.98
CA GLU A 4 -0.54 -6.70 -9.15
C GLU A 4 -1.71 -7.12 -8.26
N ILE A 5 -2.65 -7.89 -8.81
CA ILE A 5 -3.70 -8.52 -8.01
C ILE A 5 -3.19 -9.89 -7.59
N LEU A 6 -2.96 -10.07 -6.29
CA LEU A 6 -2.46 -11.33 -5.74
C LEU A 6 -3.58 -12.34 -5.54
N ASN A 7 -4.77 -11.88 -5.14
CA ASN A 7 -5.88 -12.79 -4.85
C ASN A 7 -7.25 -12.07 -4.90
N PHE A 8 -8.31 -12.87 -5.12
CA PHE A 8 -9.71 -12.49 -4.94
C PHE A 8 -10.31 -13.35 -3.83
N ARG A 9 -10.87 -12.73 -2.81
CA ARG A 9 -11.42 -13.46 -1.66
C ARG A 9 -12.68 -12.79 -1.15
N ASN A 10 -13.82 -13.49 -1.24
CA ASN A 10 -15.10 -13.07 -0.67
C ASN A 10 -15.51 -11.62 -1.00
N GLY A 11 -15.32 -11.20 -2.26
CA GLY A 11 -15.64 -9.84 -2.70
C GLY A 11 -14.55 -8.80 -2.41
N SER A 12 -13.45 -9.18 -1.78
CA SER A 12 -12.25 -8.36 -1.62
C SER A 12 -11.14 -8.79 -2.57
N ILE A 13 -10.21 -7.87 -2.83
CA ILE A 13 -8.98 -8.14 -3.59
C ILE A 13 -7.77 -7.87 -2.69
N VAL A 14 -6.76 -8.72 -2.82
CA VAL A 14 -5.43 -8.46 -2.25
C VAL A 14 -4.56 -7.97 -3.40
N VAL A 15 -3.91 -6.83 -3.20
CA VAL A 15 -3.08 -6.19 -4.21
C VAL A 15 -1.67 -5.98 -3.69
N ASN A 16 -0.69 -6.12 -4.58
CA ASN A 16 0.68 -5.70 -4.34
C ASN A 16 0.96 -4.48 -5.22
N SER A 17 1.55 -3.44 -4.64
CA SER A 17 1.96 -2.24 -5.35
C SER A 17 3.35 -1.86 -4.91
N ARG A 18 4.20 -1.49 -5.88
CA ARG A 18 5.59 -1.13 -5.64
C ARG A 18 5.88 0.25 -6.18
N MET A 19 6.55 1.07 -5.38
CA MET A 19 7.03 2.39 -5.75
C MET A 19 8.55 2.47 -5.66
N ARG A 20 9.16 3.37 -6.44
CA ARG A 20 10.59 3.67 -6.37
C ARG A 20 10.77 5.17 -6.22
N PHE A 21 11.60 5.58 -5.27
CA PHE A 21 12.00 6.98 -5.12
C PHE A 21 13.05 7.34 -6.18
N GLY A 22 12.95 8.55 -6.74
CA GLY A 22 13.92 9.04 -7.74
C GLY A 22 15.30 9.37 -7.16
N LYS A 23 15.44 9.38 -5.83
CA LYS A 23 16.68 9.60 -5.08
C LYS A 23 16.68 8.71 -3.83
N PRO A 24 17.85 8.44 -3.23
CA PRO A 24 17.91 7.76 -1.94
C PRO A 24 17.09 8.50 -0.89
N VAL A 25 16.41 7.74 -0.04
CA VAL A 25 15.58 8.24 1.07
C VAL A 25 16.06 7.62 2.38
N PRO A 26 15.81 8.27 3.53
CA PRO A 26 16.09 7.67 4.84
C PRO A 26 15.39 6.33 5.02
N LYS A 27 15.96 5.44 5.85
CA LYS A 27 15.41 4.10 6.09
C LYS A 27 14.04 4.15 6.76
N GLU A 28 13.78 5.23 7.48
CA GLU A 28 12.56 5.49 8.25
C GLU A 28 11.38 5.93 7.36
N VAL A 29 11.61 6.11 6.04
CA VAL A 29 10.56 6.54 5.10
C VAL A 29 9.35 5.60 5.10
N THR A 30 9.56 4.31 5.35
CA THR A 30 8.50 3.28 5.40
C THR A 30 7.38 3.65 6.37
N ASN A 31 7.73 4.20 7.54
CA ASN A 31 6.74 4.64 8.54
C ASN A 31 5.90 5.82 8.02
N ILE A 32 6.52 6.73 7.26
CA ILE A 32 5.82 7.87 6.65
C ILE A 32 4.86 7.36 5.57
N ILE A 33 5.29 6.40 4.74
CA ILE A 33 4.42 5.81 3.72
C ILE A 33 3.23 5.10 4.36
N TYR A 34 3.43 4.37 5.45
CA TYR A 34 2.33 3.76 6.20
C TYR A 34 1.27 4.79 6.61
N LEU A 35 1.70 5.92 7.21
CA LEU A 35 0.77 7.01 7.61
C LEU A 35 0.03 7.63 6.41
N ILE A 36 0.71 7.82 5.28
CA ILE A 36 0.09 8.33 4.06
C ILE A 36 -0.97 7.36 3.53
N LEU A 37 -0.67 6.06 3.53
CA LEU A 37 -1.60 5.04 3.06
C LEU A 37 -2.78 4.85 4.02
N GLU A 38 -2.58 5.06 5.32
CA GLU A 38 -3.66 5.08 6.30
C GLU A 38 -4.65 6.24 6.03
N ASP A 39 -4.14 7.43 5.76
CA ASP A 39 -4.96 8.60 5.40
C ASP A 39 -5.65 8.40 4.03
N PHE A 40 -4.93 7.84 3.05
CA PHE A 40 -5.51 7.47 1.76
C PHE A 40 -6.68 6.51 1.91
N ALA A 41 -6.55 5.47 2.75
CA ALA A 41 -7.64 4.52 3.01
C ALA A 41 -8.88 5.20 3.59
N ASN A 42 -8.70 6.17 4.50
CA ASN A 42 -9.82 6.93 5.06
C ASN A 42 -10.51 7.80 3.99
N ASN A 43 -9.74 8.48 3.14
CA ASN A 43 -10.26 9.34 2.08
C ASN A 43 -10.90 8.55 0.93
N ALA A 44 -10.38 7.36 0.62
CA ALA A 44 -10.90 6.49 -0.43
C ALA A 44 -12.33 6.05 -0.16
N TYR A 45 -12.65 5.76 1.10
CA TYR A 45 -14.01 5.42 1.49
C TYR A 45 -14.97 6.57 1.21
N GLN A 46 -14.58 7.80 1.55
CA GLN A 46 -15.43 8.98 1.43
C GLN A 46 -15.64 9.46 -0.01
N THR A 47 -14.62 9.32 -0.85
CA THR A 47 -14.59 9.97 -2.18
C THR A 47 -14.74 9.00 -3.35
N MET A 48 -14.45 7.71 -3.13
CA MET A 48 -14.38 6.72 -4.20
C MET A 48 -15.28 5.50 -3.95
N ASN A 49 -16.01 5.45 -2.84
CA ASN A 49 -16.78 4.28 -2.42
C ASN A 49 -15.90 3.00 -2.37
N LEU A 50 -14.64 3.17 -1.97
CA LEU A 50 -13.64 2.10 -1.88
C LEU A 50 -13.23 1.92 -0.42
N ALA A 51 -13.61 0.79 0.18
CA ALA A 51 -13.13 0.40 1.50
C ALA A 51 -11.77 -0.28 1.39
N ILE A 52 -10.78 0.21 2.14
CA ILE A 52 -9.46 -0.39 2.28
C ILE A 52 -9.28 -0.78 3.74
N ASP A 53 -9.03 -2.07 4.00
CA ASP A 53 -8.77 -2.54 5.35
C ASP A 53 -7.35 -2.14 5.79
N LYS A 54 -7.29 -1.17 6.70
CA LYS A 54 -6.05 -0.61 7.23
C LYS A 54 -5.24 -1.62 8.05
N HIS A 55 -5.89 -2.64 8.63
CA HIS A 55 -5.19 -3.68 9.38
C HIS A 55 -4.45 -4.67 8.48
N SER A 56 -4.83 -4.73 7.20
CA SER A 56 -4.19 -5.55 6.17
C SER A 56 -3.10 -4.78 5.41
N LEU A 57 -2.79 -3.55 5.81
CA LEU A 57 -1.86 -2.68 5.12
C LEU A 57 -0.43 -2.97 5.58
N ASP A 58 0.38 -3.51 4.67
CA ASP A 58 1.78 -3.84 4.91
C ASP A 58 2.68 -3.00 4.01
N VAL A 59 3.73 -2.42 4.60
CA VAL A 59 4.67 -1.53 3.90
C VAL A 59 6.08 -1.93 4.28
N GLU A 60 6.82 -2.41 3.29
CA GLU A 60 8.20 -2.85 3.47
C GLU A 60 9.14 -2.14 2.49
N SER A 61 10.44 -2.13 2.83
CA SER A 61 11.46 -1.72 1.87
C SER A 61 11.55 -2.75 0.75
N GLY A 62 11.69 -2.30 -0.49
CA GLY A 62 11.85 -3.18 -1.65
C GLY A 62 13.08 -4.09 -1.60
N ASP A 63 14.05 -3.82 -0.71
CA ASP A 63 15.20 -4.71 -0.46
C ASP A 63 14.83 -5.96 0.36
N ARG A 64 13.65 -5.96 1.00
CA ARG A 64 13.17 -7.01 1.91
C ARG A 64 11.84 -7.63 1.49
N ALA A 65 11.06 -6.93 0.66
CA ALA A 65 9.77 -7.40 0.20
C ALA A 65 9.94 -8.61 -0.74
N ASP A 66 9.16 -9.67 -0.50
CA ASP A 66 9.03 -10.78 -1.44
C ASP A 66 8.30 -10.34 -2.73
N PRO A 67 8.61 -10.92 -3.91
CA PRO A 67 7.97 -10.61 -5.18
C PRO A 67 6.45 -10.85 -5.20
#